data_AF-A0A1W1BXM8-F1
#
_entry.id   AF-A0A1W1BXM8-F1
#
_cell.length_a   1.000
_cell.length_b   1.000
_cell.length_c   1.000
_cell.angle_alpha   90.00
_cell.angle_beta   90.00
_cell.angle_gamma   90.00
#
_symmetry.space_group_name_H-M   'P 1'
#
loop_
_entity.id
_entity.type
_entity.pdbx_description
1 polymer ?
#
loop_
_entity_poly.entity_id
_entity_poly.type
_entity_poly.pdbx_seq_one_letter_code
_entity_poly.pdbx_strand_id
1 'polypeptide(L)'
;MRKLLISITLLTATTLVADVQAGEKVYKENCAICHTVNGGKALGPDFNMVAYSRHKEDIEKYAKDPYSMYKSFGYSANAMPTLPLEDQQFKDVADYISSLQPFKKWMIKKKPSKKVIVKKEDNNESIEPKA
;
A
#
# COMPACT_ATOMS: atom_id res chain seq x y z
N MET A 1 36.41 -35.13 38.83
CA MET A 1 35.69 -33.84 38.76
C MET A 1 35.80 -33.31 37.34
N ARG A 2 34.81 -33.59 36.49
CA ARG A 2 34.80 -33.20 35.06
C ARG A 2 33.88 -31.99 34.93
N LYS A 3 34.47 -30.79 34.91
CA LYS A 3 33.71 -29.54 34.68
C LYS A 3 33.18 -29.59 33.24
N LEU A 4 31.90 -29.94 33.11
CA LEU A 4 31.16 -29.81 31.86
C LEU A 4 31.04 -28.32 31.56
N LEU A 5 31.94 -27.83 30.70
CA LEU A 5 31.82 -26.53 30.06
C LEU A 5 30.68 -26.64 29.03
N ILE A 6 29.44 -26.43 29.51
CA ILE A 6 28.28 -26.22 28.66
C ILE A 6 28.48 -24.83 28.02
N SER A 7 29.16 -24.81 26.88
CA SER A 7 29.29 -23.64 26.04
C SER A 7 27.89 -23.36 25.45
N ILE A 8 27.16 -22.45 26.10
CA ILE A 8 25.93 -21.89 25.56
C ILE A 8 26.34 -20.98 24.39
N THR A 9 26.39 -21.55 23.19
CA THR A 9 26.44 -20.78 21.95
C THR A 9 25.09 -20.08 21.80
N LEU A 10 25.02 -18.86 22.31
CA LEU A 10 23.87 -17.98 22.14
C LEU A 10 23.80 -17.55 20.67
N LEU A 11 23.11 -18.35 19.86
CA LEU A 11 22.79 -18.01 18.47
C LEU A 11 21.79 -16.85 18.49
N THR A 12 22.31 -15.62 18.49
CA THR A 12 21.50 -14.42 18.35
C THR A 12 20.97 -14.40 16.92
N ALA A 13 19.73 -14.84 16.75
CA ALA A 13 19.00 -14.63 15.50
C ALA A 13 18.76 -13.12 15.37
N THR A 14 19.61 -12.44 14.61
CA THR A 14 19.38 -11.06 14.20
C THR A 14 18.18 -11.06 13.26
N THR A 15 17.00 -10.78 13.81
CA THR A 15 15.82 -10.50 13.00
C THR A 15 16.09 -9.22 12.22
N LEU A 16 16.21 -9.33 10.89
CA LEU A 16 16.28 -8.20 9.97
C LEU A 16 14.92 -7.47 10.01
N VAL A 17 14.80 -6.53 10.94
CA VAL A 17 13.67 -5.59 11.01
C VAL A 17 13.96 -4.48 10.01
N ALA A 18 12.98 -4.14 9.18
CA ALA A 18 13.14 -3.05 8.25
C ALA A 18 13.22 -1.69 8.97
N ASP A 19 14.08 -0.83 8.45
CA ASP A 19 14.45 0.46 9.05
C ASP A 19 13.90 1.62 8.21
N VAL A 20 13.01 2.41 8.81
CA VAL A 20 12.38 3.57 8.17
C VAL A 20 13.41 4.62 7.72
N GLN A 21 14.50 4.81 8.46
CA GLN A 21 15.54 5.79 8.13
C GLN A 21 16.38 5.30 6.93
N ALA A 22 16.70 4.01 6.91
CA ALA A 22 17.32 3.37 5.75
C ALA A 22 16.40 3.46 4.51
N GLY A 23 15.10 3.23 4.72
CA GLY A 23 14.09 3.33 3.67
C GLY A 23 13.95 4.72 3.08
N GLU A 24 14.03 5.77 3.90
CA GLU A 24 14.03 7.16 3.44
C GLU A 24 15.23 7.44 2.53
N LYS A 25 16.41 6.90 2.86
CA LYS A 25 17.60 7.02 2.00
C LYS A 25 17.38 6.33 0.66
N VAL A 26 16.86 5.09 0.65
CA VAL A 26 16.54 4.36 -0.59
C VAL A 26 15.54 5.14 -1.45
N TYR A 27 14.50 5.72 -0.84
CA TYR A 27 13.52 6.56 -1.53
C TYR A 27 14.18 7.76 -2.22
N LYS A 28 15.01 8.52 -1.51
CA LYS A 28 15.68 9.71 -2.05
C LYS A 28 16.58 9.38 -3.23
N GLU A 29 17.26 8.25 -3.19
CA GLU A 29 18.24 7.86 -4.21
C GLU A 29 17.60 7.23 -5.44
N ASN A 30 16.48 6.50 -5.30
CA ASN A 30 15.97 5.64 -6.36
C ASN A 30 14.54 5.96 -6.81
N CYS A 31 13.72 6.56 -5.93
CA CYS A 31 12.29 6.67 -6.16
C CYS A 31 11.85 8.13 -6.40
N ALA A 32 12.50 9.09 -5.74
CA ALA A 32 12.13 10.50 -5.74
C ALA A 32 12.20 11.18 -7.12
N ILE A 33 12.92 10.59 -8.08
CA ILE A 33 12.97 11.09 -9.47
C ILE A 33 11.61 10.93 -10.19
N CYS A 34 10.83 9.92 -9.82
CA CYS A 34 9.55 9.61 -10.47
C CYS A 34 8.35 9.78 -9.54
N HIS A 35 8.54 9.71 -8.23
CA HIS A 35 7.47 9.75 -7.23
C HIS A 35 7.66 10.91 -6.25
N THR A 36 6.54 11.45 -5.79
CA THR A 36 6.50 12.48 -4.74
C THR A 36 5.96 11.91 -3.43
N VAL A 37 6.18 12.65 -2.34
CA VAL A 37 5.66 12.37 -0.98
C VAL A 37 4.95 13.58 -0.38
N ASN A 38 4.49 14.52 -1.21
CA ASN A 38 3.90 15.79 -0.77
C ASN A 38 2.55 16.10 -1.45
N GLY A 39 1.92 15.11 -2.05
CA GLY A 39 0.66 15.27 -2.78
C GLY A 39 0.84 15.88 -4.18
N GLY A 40 2.07 15.90 -4.69
CA GLY A 40 2.40 16.42 -6.01
C GLY A 40 1.99 15.50 -7.16
N LYS A 41 2.05 16.03 -8.39
CA LYS A 41 1.98 15.23 -9.62
C LYS A 41 3.40 14.88 -10.06
N ALA A 42 3.61 13.62 -10.41
CA ALA A 42 4.88 13.12 -10.93
C ALA A 42 4.62 12.02 -11.97
N LEU A 43 5.67 11.35 -12.45
CA LEU A 43 5.55 10.23 -13.40
C LEU A 43 4.81 9.04 -12.77
N GLY A 44 5.12 8.75 -11.50
CA GLY A 44 4.45 7.74 -10.70
C GLY A 44 3.44 8.35 -9.71
N PRO A 45 2.57 7.53 -9.10
CA PRO A 45 1.65 7.97 -8.08
C PRO A 45 2.36 8.52 -6.84
N ASP A 46 1.79 9.54 -6.21
CA ASP A 46 2.30 10.08 -4.95
C ASP A 46 2.24 9.03 -3.83
N PHE A 47 3.33 8.92 -3.08
CA PHE A 47 3.49 7.90 -2.05
C PHE A 47 2.67 8.16 -0.79
N ASN A 48 2.17 9.36 -0.49
CA ASN A 48 1.13 9.50 0.55
C ASN A 48 -0.14 8.76 0.14
N MET A 49 -0.55 8.87 -1.12
CA MET A 49 -1.74 8.17 -1.60
C MET A 49 -1.52 6.66 -1.61
N VAL A 50 -0.34 6.20 -2.03
CA VAL A 50 0.03 4.78 -1.96
C VAL A 50 0.02 4.30 -0.51
N ALA A 51 0.67 5.02 0.41
CA ALA A 51 0.72 4.70 1.83
C ALA A 51 -0.67 4.61 2.47
N TYR A 52 -1.60 5.47 2.05
CA TYR A 52 -2.99 5.44 2.53
C TYR A 52 -3.78 4.22 2.00
N SER A 53 -3.50 3.78 0.77
CA SER A 53 -4.38 2.88 0.02
C SER A 53 -3.86 1.45 -0.19
N ARG A 54 -2.57 1.20 0.03
CA ARG A 54 -1.90 -0.10 -0.16
C ARG A 54 -1.28 -0.61 1.13
N HIS A 55 -1.28 -1.94 1.29
CA HIS A 55 -0.54 -2.60 2.37
C HIS A 55 0.96 -2.53 2.11
N LYS A 56 1.77 -2.61 3.16
CA LYS A 56 3.23 -2.56 3.05
C LYS A 56 3.78 -3.67 2.16
N GLU A 57 3.24 -4.87 2.33
CA GLU A 57 3.67 -6.07 1.60
C GLU A 57 3.38 -5.94 0.11
N ASP A 58 2.32 -5.21 -0.25
CA ASP A 58 1.99 -4.92 -1.65
C ASP A 58 2.96 -3.90 -2.25
N ILE A 59 3.37 -2.89 -1.46
CA ILE A 59 4.38 -1.90 -1.87
C ILE A 59 5.72 -2.59 -2.14
N GLU A 60 6.18 -3.44 -1.21
CA GLU A 60 7.42 -4.22 -1.36
C GLU A 60 7.39 -5.09 -2.62
N LYS A 61 6.34 -5.91 -2.79
CA LYS A 61 6.21 -6.82 -3.93
C LYS A 61 6.18 -6.08 -5.26
N TYR A 62 5.45 -4.97 -5.33
CA TYR A 62 5.39 -4.18 -6.56
C TYR A 62 6.73 -3.54 -6.89
N ALA A 63 7.40 -2.95 -5.90
CA ALA A 63 8.70 -2.30 -6.12
C ALA A 63 9.77 -3.31 -6.58
N LYS A 64 9.71 -4.54 -6.06
CA LYS A 64 10.64 -5.62 -6.41
C LYS A 64 10.43 -6.18 -7.82
N ASP A 65 9.18 -6.31 -8.27
CA ASP A 65 8.87 -6.84 -9.61
C ASP A 65 7.70 -6.10 -10.29
N PRO A 66 7.92 -4.86 -10.76
CA PRO A 66 6.85 -4.07 -11.36
C PRO A 66 6.33 -4.66 -12.69
N TYR A 67 7.18 -5.39 -13.43
CA TYR A 67 6.82 -5.97 -14.73
C TYR A 67 5.85 -7.15 -14.61
N SER A 68 5.99 -7.97 -13.58
CA SER A 68 5.02 -9.05 -13.33
C SER A 68 3.78 -8.55 -12.59
N MET A 69 3.91 -7.49 -11.78
CA MET A 69 2.85 -7.08 -10.85
C MET A 69 1.91 -5.99 -11.39
N TYR A 70 2.26 -5.22 -12.43
CA TYR A 70 1.44 -4.07 -12.84
C TYR A 70 -0.04 -4.36 -13.09
N LYS A 71 -0.36 -5.49 -13.76
CA LYS A 71 -1.76 -5.87 -14.02
C LYS A 71 -2.52 -6.22 -12.75
N SER A 72 -1.90 -6.96 -11.82
CA SER A 72 -2.57 -7.35 -10.57
C SER A 72 -2.84 -6.15 -9.66
N PHE A 73 -2.10 -5.06 -9.85
CA PHE A 73 -2.30 -3.78 -9.16
C PHE A 73 -3.24 -2.81 -9.90
N GLY A 74 -3.79 -3.22 -11.04
CA GLY A 74 -4.80 -2.48 -11.79
C GLY A 74 -4.27 -1.53 -12.85
N TYR A 75 -2.99 -1.63 -13.24
CA TYR A 75 -2.42 -0.83 -14.32
C TYR A 75 -2.55 -1.56 -15.67
N SER A 76 -2.83 -0.80 -16.73
CA SER A 76 -2.91 -1.33 -18.10
C SER A 76 -1.53 -1.49 -18.76
N ALA A 77 -0.54 -0.75 -18.28
CA ALA A 77 0.85 -0.79 -18.74
C ALA A 77 1.80 -0.52 -17.57
N ASN A 78 3.06 -0.96 -17.71
CA ASN A 78 4.12 -0.67 -16.74
C ASN A 78 5.13 0.33 -17.32
N ALA A 79 5.47 1.36 -16.54
CA ALA A 79 6.58 2.27 -16.82
C ALA A 79 7.65 2.24 -15.71
N MET A 80 7.40 1.53 -14.60
CA MET A 80 8.33 1.44 -13.48
C MET A 80 9.43 0.41 -13.81
N PRO A 81 10.71 0.81 -13.85
CA PRO A 81 11.80 -0.11 -14.17
C PRO A 81 12.09 -1.04 -12.99
N THR A 82 12.77 -2.15 -13.28
CA THR A 82 13.41 -2.97 -12.23
C THR A 82 14.56 -2.17 -11.65
N LEU A 83 14.60 -2.05 -10.33
CA LEU A 83 15.66 -1.32 -9.62
C LEU A 83 16.75 -2.29 -9.17
N PRO A 84 18.05 -1.93 -9.26
CA PRO A 84 19.16 -2.76 -8.80
C PRO A 84 19.31 -2.64 -7.27
N LEU A 85 18.29 -3.08 -6.54
CA LEU A 85 18.22 -3.03 -5.08
C LEU A 85 18.22 -4.43 -4.50
N GLU A 86 18.78 -4.55 -3.30
CA GLU A 86 18.73 -5.77 -2.50
C GLU A 86 17.36 -5.95 -1.83
N ASP A 87 17.04 -7.19 -1.48
CA ASP A 87 15.77 -7.54 -0.82
C ASP A 87 15.49 -6.72 0.44
N GLN A 88 16.52 -6.40 1.22
CA GLN A 88 16.34 -5.59 2.42
C GLN A 88 15.99 -4.14 2.09
N GLN A 89 16.56 -3.58 1.02
CA GLN A 89 16.27 -2.20 0.60
C GLN A 89 14.81 -2.05 0.14
N PHE A 90 14.24 -3.07 -0.50
CA PHE A 90 12.82 -3.09 -0.84
C PHE A 90 11.91 -3.10 0.40
N LYS A 91 12.29 -3.85 1.44
CA LYS A 91 11.57 -3.85 2.71
C LYS A 91 11.66 -2.51 3.42
N ASP A 92 12.87 -1.96 3.52
CA ASP A 92 13.13 -0.69 4.17
C ASP A 92 12.34 0.45 3.50
N VAL A 93 12.37 0.53 2.16
CA VAL A 93 11.62 1.57 1.43
C VAL A 93 10.11 1.36 1.52
N ALA A 94 9.63 0.11 1.58
CA ALA A 94 8.22 -0.17 1.78
C ALA A 94 7.75 0.25 3.18
N ASP A 95 8.57 0.03 4.22
CA ASP A 95 8.31 0.52 5.58
C ASP A 95 8.30 2.05 5.63
N TYR A 96 9.27 2.71 4.99
CA TYR A 96 9.28 4.17 4.85
C TYR A 96 8.00 4.69 4.18
N ILE A 97 7.65 4.17 3.00
CA ILE A 97 6.44 4.60 2.27
C ILE A 97 5.21 4.35 3.13
N SER A 98 5.07 3.16 3.73
CA SER A 98 3.93 2.86 4.61
C SER A 98 3.86 3.81 5.81
N SER A 99 5.00 4.28 6.34
CA SER A 99 5.02 5.21 7.49
C SER A 99 4.46 6.60 7.19
N LEU A 100 4.40 7.02 5.91
CA LEU A 100 3.96 8.36 5.50
C LEU A 100 2.52 8.69 5.88
N GLN A 101 1.68 7.67 6.07
CA GLN A 101 0.28 7.85 6.46
C GLN A 101 -0.05 6.93 7.65
N PRO A 102 -0.36 7.48 8.83
CA PRO A 102 -0.71 6.66 10.00
C PRO A 102 -2.09 6.01 9.87
N PHE A 103 -3.02 6.67 9.18
CA PHE A 103 -4.36 6.15 8.92
C PHE A 103 -4.44 5.53 7.54
N LYS A 104 -5.06 4.35 7.47
CA LYS A 104 -5.15 3.56 6.24
C LYS A 104 -6.59 3.42 5.79
N LYS A 105 -6.80 3.30 4.49
CA LYS A 105 -8.14 3.15 3.89
C LYS A 105 -8.92 1.97 4.49
N TRP A 106 -8.25 0.85 4.73
CA TRP A 106 -8.85 -0.37 5.29
C TRP A 106 -9.18 -0.27 6.80
N MET A 107 -8.66 0.76 7.50
CA MET A 107 -8.98 0.99 8.91
C MET A 107 -10.34 1.67 9.11
N ILE A 108 -10.93 2.25 8.04
CA ILE A 108 -12.21 2.94 8.11
C ILE A 108 -13.35 1.91 8.08
N LYS A 109 -14.05 1.76 9.20
CA LYS A 109 -15.27 0.93 9.26
C LYS A 109 -16.38 1.58 8.43
N LYS A 110 -16.95 0.86 7.46
CA LYS A 110 -18.14 1.33 6.74
C LYS A 110 -19.36 1.30 7.67
N LYS A 111 -20.06 2.43 7.80
CA LYS A 111 -21.39 2.47 8.45
C LYS A 111 -22.37 1.64 7.58
N PRO A 112 -23.22 0.78 8.17
CA PRO A 112 -24.20 0.03 7.39
C PRO A 112 -25.13 1.02 6.67
N SER A 113 -25.17 0.93 5.35
CA SER A 113 -26.07 1.71 4.50
C SER A 113 -27.52 1.31 4.81
N LYS A 114 -28.27 2.24 5.42
CA LYS A 114 -29.70 2.05 5.68
C LYS A 114 -30.40 1.85 4.34
N LYS A 115 -30.94 0.64 4.11
CA LYS A 115 -31.71 0.30 2.91
C LYS A 115 -32.93 1.22 2.86
N VAL A 116 -32.90 2.24 2.01
CA VAL A 116 -34.05 3.13 1.78
C VAL A 116 -35.07 2.30 1.00
N ILE A 117 -36.10 1.82 1.69
CA ILE A 117 -37.27 1.22 1.06
C ILE A 117 -38.07 2.39 0.48
N VAL A 118 -37.93 2.64 -0.81
CA VAL A 118 -38.80 3.57 -1.54
C VAL A 118 -40.15 2.87 -1.69
N LYS A 119 -41.16 3.33 -0.94
CA LYS A 119 -42.56 3.01 -1.25
C LYS A 119 -42.94 3.78 -2.51
N LYS A 120 -43.32 3.08 -3.58
CA LYS A 120 -44.05 3.69 -4.71
C LYS A 120 -45.44 4.04 -4.19
N GLU A 121 -45.82 5.31 -4.30
CA GLU A 121 -47.21 5.75 -4.20
C GLU A 121 -47.76 5.80 -5.63
N ASP A 122 -48.79 4.98 -5.86
CA ASP A 122 -49.51 4.90 -7.13
C ASP A 122 -50.61 5.96 -7.11
N ASN A 123 -50.39 7.09 -7.79
CA ASN A 123 -51.41 8.13 -7.95
C ASN A 123 -52.09 7.96 -9.31
N ASN A 124 -53.26 7.32 -9.28
CA ASN A 124 -54.27 7.31 -10.33
C ASN A 124 -54.88 8.71 -10.48
N GLU A 125 -54.56 9.40 -11.58
CA GLU A 125 -55.32 10.57 -12.04
C GLU A 125 -56.14 10.15 -13.27
N SER A 126 -57.46 10.18 -13.09
CA SER A 126 -58.46 9.89 -14.10
C SER A 126 -58.66 11.13 -14.98
N ILE A 127 -58.54 10.99 -16.31
CA ILE A 127 -58.91 12.06 -17.25
C ILE A 127 -60.06 11.54 -18.12
N GLU A 128 -61.21 12.19 -17.97
CA GLU A 128 -62.46 11.97 -18.70
C GLU A 128 -62.30 12.18 -20.23
N PRO A 129 -63.18 11.58 -21.06
CA PRO A 129 -63.14 11.77 -22.50
C PRO A 129 -63.85 13.07 -22.89
N LYS A 130 -63.26 13.83 -23.82
CA LYS A 130 -63.98 14.88 -24.56
C LYS A 130 -64.25 14.41 -25.99
N ALA A 131 -65.56 14.33 -26.27
CA ALA A 131 -66.32 14.34 -27.52
C ALA A 131 -65.61 14.04 -28.84
#